data_AF-A0A3G8M5D5-F1
#
_entry.id   AF-A0A3G8M5D5-F1
#
_cell.length_a   1.000
_cell.length_b   1.000
_cell.length_c   1.000
_cell.angle_alpha   90.00
_cell.angle_beta   90.00
_cell.angle_gamma   90.00
#
_symmetry.space_group_name_H-M   'P 1'
#
loop_
_entity.id
_entity.type
_entity.pdbx_description
1 polymer ?
#
loop_
_entity_poly.entity_id
_entity_poly.type
_entity_poly.pdbx_seq_one_letter_code
_entity_poly.pdbx_strand_id
1 'polypeptide(L)'
;MTHQEERRSENAQPAEAAAEVAAEGRQRLEDFSEARTEIWDCLQDANRVLMERMQQEAALTAELASKLTASRSFTETASVLQHWTSKHIEMTTEDTRRLFSDAQQMLSASTRFWSNSAQAPSPEAAGRFSS
;
A
#
# COMPACT_ATOMS: atom_id res chain seq x y z
N MET A 1 52.45 -16.81 -23.29
CA MET A 1 51.29 -15.98 -22.94
C MET A 1 50.63 -15.51 -24.24
N THR A 2 50.26 -16.43 -25.14
CA THR A 2 48.96 -17.14 -25.29
C THR A 2 47.79 -16.25 -25.70
N HIS A 3 47.62 -16.08 -27.03
CA HIS A 3 46.38 -15.64 -27.70
C HIS A 3 45.12 -16.40 -27.24
N GLN A 4 45.30 -17.56 -26.60
CA GLN A 4 44.25 -18.36 -26.00
C GLN A 4 43.65 -17.70 -24.73
N GLU A 5 44.42 -16.93 -23.97
CA GLU A 5 43.90 -16.18 -22.81
C GLU A 5 43.13 -14.95 -23.25
N GLU A 6 43.62 -14.26 -24.28
CA GLU A 6 42.98 -13.07 -24.86
C GLU A 6 41.60 -13.40 -25.44
N ARG A 7 41.49 -14.50 -26.21
CA ARG A 7 40.19 -14.99 -26.71
C ARG A 7 39.27 -15.52 -25.61
N ARG A 8 39.83 -15.97 -24.48
CA ARG A 8 39.03 -16.42 -23.33
C ARG A 8 38.47 -15.21 -22.56
N SER A 9 39.24 -14.12 -22.46
CA SER A 9 38.79 -12.85 -21.88
C SER A 9 37.76 -12.13 -22.78
N GLU A 10 37.99 -12.05 -24.10
CA GLU A 10 37.02 -11.47 -25.05
C GLU A 10 35.70 -12.23 -25.08
N ASN A 11 35.71 -13.55 -24.91
CA ASN A 11 34.50 -14.37 -24.92
C ASN A 11 33.82 -14.44 -23.53
N ALA A 12 34.53 -14.08 -22.46
CA ALA A 12 33.99 -13.98 -21.11
C ALA A 12 33.20 -12.68 -20.89
N GLN A 13 33.66 -11.55 -21.45
CA GLN A 13 32.98 -10.26 -21.33
C GLN A 13 31.51 -10.24 -21.83
N PRO A 14 31.17 -10.73 -23.02
CA PRO A 14 29.78 -10.76 -23.50
C PRO A 14 28.93 -11.80 -22.74
N ALA A 15 29.54 -12.86 -22.22
CA ALA A 15 28.85 -13.86 -21.41
C ALA A 15 28.53 -13.33 -20.00
N GLU A 16 29.44 -12.55 -19.39
CA GLU A 16 29.19 -11.84 -18.12
C GLU A 16 28.11 -10.77 -18.28
N ALA A 17 28.18 -9.95 -19.33
CA ALA A 17 27.15 -8.95 -19.61
C ALA A 17 25.76 -9.58 -19.82
N ALA A 18 25.68 -10.74 -20.51
CA ALA A 18 24.42 -11.47 -20.66
C ALA A 18 23.92 -12.07 -19.33
N ALA A 19 24.83 -12.53 -18.46
CA ALA A 19 24.50 -13.05 -17.14
C ALA A 19 24.00 -11.94 -16.19
N GLU A 20 24.58 -10.74 -16.27
CA GLU A 20 24.18 -9.54 -15.52
C GLU A 20 22.79 -9.08 -15.94
N VAL A 21 22.52 -8.95 -17.24
CA VAL A 21 21.17 -8.62 -17.77
C VAL A 21 20.13 -9.67 -17.35
N ALA A 22 20.49 -10.95 -17.35
CA ALA A 22 19.60 -12.01 -16.90
C ALA A 22 19.35 -11.98 -15.38
N ALA A 23 20.35 -11.57 -14.58
CA ALA A 23 20.22 -11.40 -13.14
C ALA A 23 19.35 -10.18 -12.80
N GLU A 24 19.58 -9.04 -13.46
CA GLU A 24 18.72 -7.85 -13.36
C GLU A 24 17.28 -8.16 -13.77
N GLY A 25 17.08 -8.93 -14.83
CA GLY A 25 15.76 -9.37 -15.28
C GLY A 25 15.02 -10.22 -14.26
N ARG A 26 15.74 -11.12 -13.56
CA ARG A 26 15.18 -11.91 -12.44
C ARG A 26 14.83 -11.04 -11.24
N GLN A 27 15.74 -10.15 -10.84
CA GLN A 27 15.51 -9.21 -9.74
C GLN A 27 14.25 -8.36 -9.98
N ARG A 28 14.09 -7.79 -11.19
CA ARG A 28 12.90 -7.00 -11.53
C ARG A 28 11.59 -7.80 -11.49
N LEU A 29 11.64 -9.09 -11.83
CA LEU A 29 10.49 -9.99 -11.75
C LEU A 29 10.12 -10.32 -10.30
N GLU A 30 11.13 -10.50 -9.45
CA GLU A 30 10.96 -10.71 -8.00
C GLU A 30 10.38 -9.45 -7.35
N ASP A 31 10.96 -8.27 -7.60
CA ASP A 31 10.46 -6.97 -7.12
C ASP A 31 9.01 -6.73 -7.56
N PHE A 32 8.67 -7.06 -8.81
CA PHE A 32 7.30 -6.94 -9.33
C PHE A 32 6.32 -7.92 -8.68
N SER A 33 6.77 -9.15 -8.40
CA SER A 33 5.96 -10.16 -7.71
C SER A 33 5.69 -9.76 -6.26
N GLU A 34 6.70 -9.22 -5.58
CA GLU A 34 6.57 -8.70 -4.22
C GLU A 34 5.59 -7.51 -4.19
N ALA A 35 5.78 -6.52 -5.07
CA ALA A 35 4.88 -5.38 -5.19
C ALA A 35 3.44 -5.80 -5.52
N ARG A 36 3.24 -6.81 -6.37
CA ARG A 36 1.91 -7.35 -6.68
C ARG A 36 1.24 -7.96 -5.43
N THR A 37 2.01 -8.69 -4.64
CA THR A 37 1.52 -9.34 -3.41
C THR A 37 1.12 -8.29 -2.39
N GLU A 38 1.96 -7.27 -2.18
CA GLU A 38 1.68 -6.15 -1.29
C GLU A 38 0.42 -5.37 -1.71
N ILE A 39 0.24 -5.11 -3.02
CA ILE A 39 -0.96 -4.46 -3.56
C ILE A 39 -2.21 -5.32 -3.30
N TRP A 40 -2.11 -6.64 -3.49
CA TRP A 40 -3.22 -7.55 -3.27
C TRP A 40 -3.63 -7.61 -1.80
N ASP A 41 -2.66 -7.71 -0.89
CA ASP A 41 -2.90 -7.73 0.55
C ASP A 41 -3.55 -6.42 1.02
N CYS A 42 -3.06 -5.27 0.52
CA CYS A 42 -3.66 -3.97 0.79
C CYS A 42 -5.12 -3.91 0.30
N LEU A 43 -5.41 -4.41 -0.90
CA LEU A 43 -6.76 -4.44 -1.44
C LEU A 43 -7.69 -5.36 -0.64
N GLN A 44 -7.19 -6.52 -0.21
CA GLN A 44 -7.95 -7.48 0.59
C GLN A 44 -8.28 -6.90 1.97
N ASP A 45 -7.32 -6.24 2.60
CA ASP A 45 -7.53 -5.55 3.87
C ASP A 45 -8.51 -4.38 3.74
N ALA A 46 -8.37 -3.55 2.71
CA ALA A 46 -9.31 -2.47 2.42
C ALA A 46 -10.73 -2.99 2.18
N ASN A 47 -10.87 -4.10 1.44
CA ASN A 47 -12.17 -4.72 1.17
C ASN A 47 -12.81 -5.26 2.46
N ARG A 48 -12.05 -5.98 3.29
CA ARG A 48 -12.53 -6.48 4.59
C ARG A 48 -13.08 -5.35 5.46
N VAL A 49 -12.34 -4.24 5.55
CA VAL A 49 -12.74 -3.07 6.33
C VAL A 49 -14.01 -2.42 5.78
N LEU A 50 -14.11 -2.26 4.46
CA LEU A 50 -15.31 -1.72 3.82
C LEU A 50 -16.53 -2.61 4.07
N MET A 51 -16.37 -3.93 4.01
CA MET A 51 -17.44 -4.88 4.26
C MET A 51 -17.89 -4.88 5.73
N GLU A 52 -16.95 -4.82 6.67
CA GLU A 52 -17.27 -4.66 8.10
C GLU A 52 -18.04 -3.36 8.36
N ARG A 53 -17.62 -2.26 7.73
CA ARG A 53 -18.30 -0.96 7.82
C ARG A 53 -19.72 -1.02 7.26
N MET A 54 -19.91 -1.64 6.09
CA MET A 54 -21.25 -1.82 5.51
C MET A 54 -22.17 -2.63 6.41
N GLN A 55 -21.65 -3.69 7.05
CA GLN A 55 -22.43 -4.49 8.00
C GLN A 55 -22.80 -3.70 9.26
N GLN A 56 -21.89 -2.89 9.79
CA GLN A 56 -22.14 -2.04 10.96
C GLN A 56 -23.21 -0.98 10.67
N GLU A 57 -23.13 -0.30 9.53
CA GLU A 57 -24.14 0.68 9.09
C GLU A 57 -25.52 0.03 8.85
N ALA A 58 -25.54 -1.15 8.22
CA ALA A 58 -26.77 -1.91 8.02
C ALA A 58 -27.42 -2.30 9.37
N ALA A 59 -26.61 -2.76 10.33
CA ALA A 59 -27.09 -3.11 11.66
C ALA A 59 -27.64 -1.89 12.42
N LEU A 60 -26.93 -0.77 12.40
CA LEU A 60 -27.36 0.49 13.03
C LEU A 60 -28.67 1.03 12.44
N THR A 61 -28.80 0.95 11.11
CA THR A 61 -30.01 1.37 10.41
C THR A 61 -31.19 0.45 10.74
N ALA A 62 -30.98 -0.86 10.77
CA ALA A 62 -32.00 -1.83 11.15
C ALA A 62 -32.44 -1.65 12.62
N GLU A 63 -31.49 -1.43 13.52
CA GLU A 63 -31.77 -1.16 14.94
C GLU A 63 -32.57 0.13 15.10
N LEU A 64 -32.21 1.20 14.38
CA LEU A 64 -32.95 2.45 14.38
C LEU A 64 -34.39 2.23 13.90
N ALA A 65 -34.60 1.56 12.77
CA ALA A 65 -35.92 1.28 12.23
C ALA A 65 -36.76 0.44 13.22
N SER A 66 -36.16 -0.58 13.84
CA SER A 66 -36.83 -1.41 14.84
C SER A 66 -37.22 -0.61 16.08
N LYS A 67 -36.34 0.28 16.58
CA LYS A 67 -36.61 1.08 17.77
C LYS A 67 -37.65 2.18 17.50
N LEU A 68 -37.59 2.82 16.34
CA LEU A 68 -38.56 3.83 15.93
C LEU A 68 -39.97 3.26 15.76
N THR A 69 -40.09 2.07 15.18
CA THR A 69 -41.39 1.39 15.03
C THR A 69 -41.97 0.89 16.36
N ALA A 70 -41.12 0.60 17.34
CA ALA A 70 -41.53 0.20 18.69
C ALA A 70 -41.88 1.38 19.60
N SER A 71 -41.35 2.58 19.35
CA SER A 71 -41.64 3.79 20.14
C SER A 71 -43.11 4.15 20.08
N ARG A 72 -43.71 4.41 21.24
CA ARG A 72 -45.12 4.80 21.38
C ARG A 72 -45.30 6.27 21.76
N SER A 73 -44.19 6.98 22.00
CA SER A 73 -44.20 8.37 22.41
C SER A 73 -43.10 9.19 21.72
N PHE A 74 -43.32 10.51 21.68
CA PHE A 74 -42.34 11.45 21.15
C PHE A 74 -41.01 11.41 21.91
N THR A 75 -41.05 11.28 23.24
CA THR A 75 -39.85 11.23 24.08
C THR A 75 -39.02 9.96 23.83
N GLU A 76 -39.67 8.81 23.65
CA GLU A 76 -38.97 7.57 23.28
C GLU A 76 -38.33 7.70 21.90
N THR A 77 -39.05 8.25 20.91
CA THR A 77 -38.50 8.53 19.58
C THR A 77 -37.28 9.46 19.63
N ALA A 78 -37.34 10.54 20.42
CA ALA A 78 -36.22 11.46 20.60
C ALA A 78 -35.00 10.75 21.22
N SER A 79 -35.22 9.89 22.22
CA SER A 79 -34.15 9.10 22.84
C SER A 79 -33.49 8.13 21.85
N VAL A 80 -34.30 7.45 21.03
CA VAL A 80 -33.82 6.53 19.98
C VAL A 80 -32.96 7.28 18.95
N LEU A 81 -33.42 8.44 18.48
CA LEU A 81 -32.66 9.27 17.52
C LEU A 81 -31.36 9.80 18.13
N GLN A 82 -31.38 10.22 19.39
CA GLN A 82 -30.20 10.69 20.09
C GLN A 82 -29.16 9.57 20.22
N HIS A 83 -29.59 8.36 20.60
CA HIS A 83 -28.72 7.20 20.70
C HIS A 83 -28.09 6.83 19.34
N TRP A 84 -28.88 6.78 18.28
CA TRP A 84 -28.38 6.53 16.92
C TRP A 84 -27.37 7.60 16.49
N THR A 85 -27.69 8.88 16.72
CA THR A 85 -26.80 9.99 16.37
C THR A 85 -25.46 9.89 17.09
N SER A 86 -25.47 9.57 18.39
CA SER A 86 -24.25 9.35 19.17
C SER A 86 -23.40 8.21 18.60
N LYS A 87 -24.03 7.09 18.24
CA LYS A 87 -23.35 5.94 17.63
C LYS A 87 -22.77 6.25 16.26
N HIS A 88 -23.50 7.00 15.43
CA HIS A 88 -23.04 7.37 14.10
C HIS A 88 -21.86 8.35 14.14
N ILE A 89 -21.85 9.29 15.09
CA ILE A 89 -20.71 10.19 15.35
C ILE A 89 -19.48 9.40 15.83
N GLU A 90 -19.66 8.42 16.72
CA GLU A 90 -18.58 7.55 17.21
C GLU A 90 -17.90 6.83 16.04
N MET A 91 -18.68 6.17 15.17
CA MET A 91 -18.15 5.50 13.97
C MET A 91 -17.45 6.47 13.01
N THR A 92 -18.05 7.62 12.71
CA THR A 92 -17.47 8.62 11.80
C THR A 92 -16.15 9.18 12.34
N THR A 93 -16.05 9.32 13.67
CA THR A 93 -14.82 9.79 14.33
C THR A 93 -13.70 8.76 14.20
N GLU A 94 -14.00 7.48 14.40
CA GLU A 94 -13.05 6.40 14.23
C GLU A 94 -12.57 6.29 12.78
N ASP A 95 -13.50 6.37 11.82
CA ASP A 95 -13.18 6.39 10.38
C ASP A 95 -12.25 7.55 10.01
N THR A 96 -12.53 8.74 10.54
CA THR A 96 -11.72 9.94 10.30
C THR A 96 -10.32 9.78 10.91
N ARG A 97 -10.22 9.21 12.12
CA ARG A 97 -8.95 8.90 12.77
C ARG A 97 -8.10 7.96 11.93
N ARG A 98 -8.71 6.90 11.42
CA ARG A 98 -8.04 5.91 10.59
C ARG A 98 -7.56 6.50 9.27
N LEU A 99 -8.43 7.23 8.56
CA LEU A 99 -8.05 7.94 7.33
C LEU A 99 -6.87 8.89 7.53
N PHE A 100 -6.86 9.61 8.66
CA PHE A 100 -5.74 10.49 8.98
C PHE A 100 -4.45 9.71 9.24
N SER A 101 -4.52 8.59 9.96
CA SER A 101 -3.37 7.72 10.20
C SER A 101 -2.81 7.14 8.90
N ASP A 102 -3.68 6.63 8.03
CA ASP A 102 -3.32 6.07 6.73
C ASP A 102 -2.67 7.15 5.83
N ALA A 103 -3.22 8.37 5.83
CA ALA A 103 -2.64 9.50 5.09
C ALA A 103 -1.25 9.88 5.62
N GLN A 104 -1.04 9.88 6.94
CA GLN A 104 0.29 10.13 7.54
C GLN A 104 1.30 9.04 7.14
N GLN A 105 0.89 7.78 7.14
CA GLN A 105 1.74 6.68 6.70
C GLN A 105 2.11 6.80 5.22
N MET A 106 1.14 7.08 4.35
CA MET A 106 1.36 7.27 2.91
C MET A 106 2.30 8.45 2.62
N LEU A 107 2.12 9.59 3.31
CA LEU A 107 3.03 10.73 3.20
C LEU A 107 4.45 10.36 3.64
N SER A 108 4.58 9.62 4.74
CA SER A 108 5.88 9.15 5.25
C SER A 108 6.58 8.15 4.33
N ALA A 109 5.82 7.26 3.69
CA ALA A 109 6.33 6.33 2.70
C ALA A 109 6.78 7.07 1.43
N SER A 110 5.98 8.04 0.98
CA SER A 110 6.31 8.88 -0.18
C SER A 110 7.60 9.66 0.05
N THR A 111 7.76 10.33 1.19
CA THR A 111 8.99 11.09 1.48
C THR A 111 10.22 10.19 1.52
N ARG A 112 10.12 8.97 2.05
CA ARG A 112 11.21 7.98 2.01
C ARG A 112 11.55 7.57 0.59
N PHE A 113 10.55 7.25 -0.23
CA PHE A 113 10.75 6.86 -1.63
C PHE A 113 11.48 7.95 -2.42
N TRP A 114 11.02 9.20 -2.34
CA TRP A 114 11.66 10.33 -3.00
C TRP A 114 13.07 10.60 -2.48
N SER A 115 13.30 10.47 -1.16
CA SER A 115 14.63 10.64 -0.56
C SER A 115 15.62 9.56 -1.02
N ASN A 116 15.15 8.31 -1.16
CA ASN A 116 15.98 7.20 -1.61
C ASN A 116 16.24 7.27 -3.13
N SER A 117 15.29 7.80 -3.91
CA SER A 117 15.46 8.04 -5.35
C SER A 117 16.36 9.23 -5.70
N ALA A 118 16.53 10.17 -4.77
CA ALA A 118 17.42 11.33 -4.93
C ALA A 118 18.90 10.98 -4.71
N GLN A 119 19.20 9.76 -4.25
CA GLN A 119 20.56 9.26 -4.15
C GLN A 119 21.00 8.74 -5.52
N ALA A 120 21.27 9.67 -6.44
CA ALA A 120 21.92 9.38 -7.71
C ALA A 120 23.30 8.74 -7.46
N PRO A 121 23.76 7.79 -8.31
CA PRO A 121 25.11 7.26 -8.21
C PRO A 121 26.13 8.39 -8.32
N SER A 122 27.07 8.42 -7.37
CA SER A 122 28.15 9.40 -7.31
C SER A 122 28.85 9.51 -8.68
N PRO A 123 29.16 10.74 -9.15
CA PRO A 123 29.85 10.97 -10.42
C PRO A 123 31.26 10.33 -10.49
N GLU A 124 31.80 9.79 -9.40
CA GLU A 124 33.05 9.02 -9.42
C GLU A 124 32.96 7.70 -10.21
N ALA A 125 31.77 7.11 -10.40
CA ALA A 125 31.62 5.91 -11.21
C ALA A 125 31.62 6.20 -12.73
N ALA A 126 31.25 7.42 -13.14
CA ALA A 126 31.14 7.80 -14.54
C ALA A 126 32.50 8.11 -15.21
N GLY A 127 33.54 8.43 -14.43
CA GLY A 127 34.88 8.77 -14.94
C GLY A 127 35.74 7.58 -15.37
N ARG A 128 35.31 6.33 -15.11
CA ARG A 128 36.09 5.12 -15.43
C ARG A 128 35.86 4.55 -16.83
N PHE A 129 34.92 5.10 -17.61
CA PHE A 129 34.56 4.60 -18.94
C PHE A 129 34.88 5.56 -20.10
N SER A 130 35.67 6.62 -19.85
CA SER A 130 36.06 7.60 -20.89
C SER A 130 37.58 7.72 -21.06
N SER A 131 38.30 6.60 -21.06
CA SER A 131 39.70 6.54 -21.52
C SER A 131 39.82 5.58 -22.70
#